data_AF-A0A512M9S6-F1
#
_entry.id   AF-A0A512M9S6-F1
#
_cell.length_a   1.000
_cell.length_b   1.000
_cell.length_c   1.000
_cell.angle_alpha   90.00
_cell.angle_beta   90.00
_cell.angle_gamma   90.00
#
_symmetry.space_group_name_H-M   'P 1'
#
loop_
_entity.id
_entity.type
_entity.pdbx_description
1 polymer ?
#
loop_
_entity_poly.entity_id
_entity_poly.type
_entity_poly.pdbx_seq_one_letter_code
_entity_poly.pdbx_strand_id
1 'polypeptide(L)'
;MGKVSLVPETWPAKPKGRFQGLLKFTKPLPPGTKLKLRARCQHEIPQQRSTAPWVKVLWDQSWEVMPDADGKAHVNALLPAQPRSPYESSASTKPVYRWFLEVRTDDEMTAVSLPLPVFRQGAQA
;
A
#
# COMPACT_ATOMS: atom_id res chain seq x y z
N MET A 1 -0.88 -11.73 -14.62
CA MET A 1 -1.01 -10.29 -14.91
C MET A 1 0.32 -9.76 -15.43
N GLY A 2 0.33 -8.78 -16.35
CA GLY A 2 1.58 -8.16 -16.80
C GLY A 2 2.23 -7.31 -15.70
N LYS A 3 3.00 -6.28 -16.08
CA LYS A 3 3.35 -5.24 -15.11
C LYS A 3 2.06 -4.54 -14.65
N VAL A 4 2.00 -4.21 -13.37
CA VAL A 4 0.92 -3.44 -12.77
C VAL A 4 1.47 -2.10 -12.32
N SER A 5 0.72 -1.04 -12.53
CA SER A 5 1.04 0.29 -12.04
C SER A 5 -0.19 0.91 -11.40
N LEU A 6 0.03 1.66 -10.32
CA LEU A 6 -1.02 2.39 -9.64
C LEU A 6 -0.96 3.85 -10.09
N VAL A 7 -2.03 4.31 -10.75
CA VAL A 7 -2.20 5.72 -11.12
C VAL A 7 -3.11 6.36 -10.07
N PRO A 8 -2.60 7.31 -9.28
CA PRO A 8 -3.40 8.01 -8.29
C PRO A 8 -4.45 8.91 -8.96
N GLU A 9 -5.67 8.90 -8.43
CA GLU A 9 -6.74 9.81 -8.85
C GLU A 9 -6.95 10.88 -7.77
N THR A 10 -7.14 10.45 -6.53
CA THR A 10 -7.25 11.34 -5.37
C THR A 10 -6.26 10.90 -4.32
N TRP A 11 -5.38 11.84 -3.95
CA TRP A 11 -4.55 11.68 -2.78
C TRP A 11 -5.30 12.13 -1.54
N PRO A 12 -5.20 11.38 -0.43
CA PRO A 12 -5.65 11.93 0.83
C PRO A 12 -4.82 13.20 1.09
N ALA A 13 -5.47 14.31 1.42
CA ALA A 13 -4.80 15.55 1.84
C ALA A 13 -4.54 15.59 3.34
N LYS A 14 -5.17 14.68 4.09
CA LYS A 14 -5.10 14.59 5.56
C LYS A 14 -4.96 13.14 6.02
N PRO A 15 -4.42 12.93 7.22
CA PRO A 15 -4.51 11.66 7.93
C PRO A 15 -5.99 11.20 8.02
N LYS A 16 -6.29 9.91 7.80
CA LYS A 16 -7.66 9.32 7.61
C LYS A 16 -8.34 9.62 6.26
N GLY A 17 -7.61 10.21 5.32
CA GLY A 17 -8.13 10.40 3.98
C GLY A 17 -8.24 9.08 3.21
N ARG A 18 -9.13 9.10 2.22
CA ARG A 18 -9.34 7.99 1.31
C ARG A 18 -8.37 8.11 0.15
N PHE A 19 -7.58 7.07 -0.09
CA PHE A 19 -6.79 6.97 -1.31
C PHE A 19 -7.66 6.41 -2.42
N GLN A 20 -7.69 7.12 -3.54
CA GLN A 20 -8.34 6.67 -4.78
C GLN A 20 -7.31 6.60 -5.88
N GLY A 21 -7.34 5.51 -6.63
CA GLY A 21 -6.47 5.34 -7.77
C GLY A 21 -6.98 4.29 -8.72
N LEU A 22 -6.33 4.20 -9.86
CA LEU A 22 -6.62 3.26 -10.92
C LEU A 22 -5.44 2.31 -11.11
N LEU A 23 -5.70 1.00 -11.11
CA LEU A 23 -4.70 0.02 -11.53
C LEU A 23 -4.66 -0.06 -13.05
N LYS A 24 -3.44 0.08 -13.59
CA LYS A 24 -3.14 -0.15 -15.00
C LYS A 24 -2.34 -1.44 -15.15
N PHE A 25 -2.81 -2.31 -16.02
CA PHE A 25 -2.18 -3.59 -16.33
C PHE A 25 -1.61 -3.52 -17.75
N THR A 26 -0.37 -3.97 -17.94
CA THR A 26 0.21 -4.02 -19.30
C THR A 26 -0.31 -5.17 -20.15
N LYS A 27 -0.98 -6.15 -19.52
CA LYS A 27 -1.69 -7.24 -20.19
C LYS A 27 -3.16 -7.16 -19.80
N PRO A 28 -4.10 -7.35 -20.74
CA PRO A 28 -5.51 -7.40 -20.41
C PRO A 28 -5.78 -8.53 -19.42
N LEU A 29 -6.69 -8.27 -18.49
CA LEU A 29 -7.18 -9.29 -17.56
C LEU A 29 -8.31 -10.07 -18.23
N PRO A 30 -8.38 -11.41 -18.05
CA PRO A 30 -9.53 -12.18 -18.51
C PRO A 30 -10.86 -11.63 -17.95
N PRO A 31 -11.97 -11.69 -18.70
CA PRO A 31 -13.28 -11.31 -18.19
C PRO A 31 -13.63 -12.07 -16.90
N GLY A 32 -14.22 -11.38 -15.92
CA GLY A 32 -14.57 -11.98 -14.63
C GLY A 32 -13.39 -12.17 -13.67
N THR A 33 -12.17 -11.77 -14.05
CA THR A 33 -11.01 -11.81 -13.16
C THR A 33 -11.27 -10.97 -11.92
N LYS A 34 -11.21 -11.60 -10.76
CA LYS A 34 -11.28 -10.92 -9.46
C LYS A 34 -9.87 -10.54 -9.00
N LEU A 35 -9.71 -9.30 -8.56
CA LEU A 35 -8.49 -8.82 -7.94
C LEU A 35 -8.64 -8.79 -6.43
N LYS A 36 -7.70 -9.44 -5.75
CA LYS A 36 -7.53 -9.35 -4.29
C LYS A 36 -6.49 -8.28 -4.00
N LEU A 37 -6.93 -7.24 -3.32
CA LEU A 37 -6.10 -6.10 -2.93
C LEU A 37 -5.80 -6.17 -1.44
N ARG A 38 -4.59 -5.79 -1.05
CA ARG A 38 -4.20 -5.67 0.34
C ARG A 38 -3.34 -4.42 0.53
N ALA A 39 -3.88 -3.42 1.21
CA ALA A 39 -3.09 -2.28 1.64
C ALA A 39 -2.48 -2.58 3.02
N ARG A 40 -1.20 -2.27 3.19
CA ARG A 40 -0.51 -2.46 4.46
C ARG A 40 0.43 -1.31 4.77
N CYS A 41 0.57 -1.02 6.04
CA CYS A 41 1.66 -0.19 6.56
C CYS A 41 2.66 -1.06 7.31
N GLN A 42 3.92 -0.93 6.95
CA GLN A 42 5.05 -1.59 7.59
C GLN A 42 5.90 -0.55 8.33
N HIS A 43 6.43 -0.94 9.49
CA HIS A 43 7.45 -0.20 10.21
C HIS A 43 8.76 -0.99 10.11
N GLU A 44 9.77 -0.36 9.52
CA GLU A 44 11.13 -0.87 9.48
C GLU A 44 11.87 -0.42 10.74
N ILE A 45 12.21 -1.38 11.59
CA ILE A 45 12.97 -1.15 12.82
C ILE A 45 14.44 -1.45 12.52
N PRO A 46 15.30 -0.43 12.44
CA PRO A 46 16.72 -0.65 12.21
C PRO A 46 17.32 -1.38 13.41
N GLN A 47 17.98 -2.51 13.15
CA GLN A 47 18.70 -3.26 14.17
C GLN A 47 20.14 -2.77 14.24
N GLN A 48 20.63 -2.40 15.43
CA GLN A 48 21.99 -1.89 15.61
C GLN A 48 23.09 -2.92 15.26
N ARG A 49 22.77 -4.21 15.20
CA ARG A 49 23.74 -5.31 15.00
C ARG A 49 23.41 -6.26 13.86
N SER A 50 22.42 -5.93 13.02
CA SER A 50 22.01 -6.78 11.90
C SER A 50 21.92 -5.95 10.62
N THR A 51 22.26 -6.57 9.50
CA THR A 51 22.20 -5.95 8.16
C THR A 51 20.77 -5.88 7.60
N ALA A 52 19.82 -6.61 8.19
CA ALA A 52 18.42 -6.59 7.76
C ALA A 52 17.52 -5.90 8.82
N PRO A 53 16.72 -4.89 8.44
CA PRO A 53 15.76 -4.27 9.35
C PRO A 53 14.65 -5.26 9.69
N TRP A 54 14.16 -5.24 10.93
CA TRP A 54 12.99 -6.01 11.31
C TRP A 54 11.74 -5.28 10.80
N VAL A 55 10.85 -6.01 10.11
CA VAL A 55 9.64 -5.43 9.52
C VAL A 55 8.42 -5.85 10.33
N LYS A 56 7.70 -4.88 10.90
CA LYS A 56 6.42 -5.12 11.58
C LYS A 56 5.28 -4.53 10.77
N VAL A 57 4.25 -5.32 10.49
CA VAL A 57 2.99 -4.82 9.91
C VAL A 57 2.19 -4.13 11.01
N LEU A 58 1.95 -2.84 10.87
CA LEU A 58 1.21 -2.01 11.85
C LEU A 58 -0.25 -1.81 11.47
N TRP A 59 -0.57 -1.97 10.19
CA TRP A 59 -1.92 -1.87 9.68
C TRP A 59 -2.06 -2.69 8.41
N ASP A 60 -3.24 -3.27 8.24
CA ASP A 60 -3.58 -4.17 7.14
C ASP A 60 -5.07 -4.03 6.83
N GLN A 61 -5.39 -3.89 5.54
CA GLN A 61 -6.75 -3.99 5.04
C GLN A 61 -6.72 -4.75 3.72
N SER A 62 -7.59 -5.74 3.59
CA SER A 62 -7.80 -6.47 2.35
C SER A 62 -9.24 -6.30 1.85
N TRP A 63 -9.38 -6.30 0.54
CA TRP A 63 -10.68 -6.24 -0.13
C TRP A 63 -10.55 -6.77 -1.55
N GLU A 64 -11.68 -6.93 -2.22
CA GLU A 64 -11.74 -7.43 -3.59
C GLU A 64 -12.28 -6.34 -4.51
N VAL A 65 -11.74 -6.30 -5.73
CA VAL A 65 -12.20 -5.40 -6.79
C VAL A 65 -12.38 -6.23 -8.05
N MET A 66 -13.49 -5.99 -8.73
CA MET A 66 -13.65 -6.44 -10.11
C MET A 66 -13.25 -5.29 -11.03
N PRO A 67 -12.36 -5.51 -12.02
CA PRO A 67 -12.19 -4.58 -13.12
C PRO A 67 -13.53 -4.35 -13.82
N ASP A 68 -13.74 -3.12 -14.29
CA ASP A 68 -14.90 -2.77 -15.11
C ASP A 68 -14.81 -3.37 -16.53
N ALA A 69 -15.77 -3.02 -17.39
CA ALA A 69 -15.82 -3.48 -18.77
C ALA A 69 -14.59 -3.08 -19.61
N ASP A 70 -13.89 -2.02 -19.24
CA ASP A 70 -12.65 -1.55 -19.89
C ASP A 70 -11.39 -2.22 -19.30
N GLY A 71 -11.55 -3.13 -18.32
CA GLY A 71 -10.44 -3.74 -17.60
C GLY A 71 -9.77 -2.80 -16.59
N LYS A 72 -10.43 -1.68 -16.24
CA LYS A 72 -9.96 -0.72 -15.25
C LYS A 72 -10.40 -1.16 -13.87
N ALA A 73 -9.45 -1.27 -12.94
CA ALA A 73 -9.74 -1.60 -11.56
C ALA A 73 -9.51 -0.38 -10.66
N HIS A 74 -10.59 0.16 -10.11
CA HIS A 74 -10.54 1.28 -9.19
C HIS A 74 -10.18 0.79 -7.78
N VAL A 75 -9.19 1.46 -7.21
CA VAL A 75 -8.72 1.26 -5.85
C VAL A 75 -9.34 2.31 -4.96
N ASN A 76 -9.94 1.86 -3.87
CA ASN A 76 -10.48 2.73 -2.85
C ASN A 76 -10.03 2.21 -1.48
N ALA A 77 -8.91 2.73 -0.99
CA ALA A 77 -8.29 2.30 0.26
C ALA A 77 -8.48 3.36 1.34
N LEU A 78 -8.92 2.96 2.53
CA LEU A 78 -8.99 3.85 3.68
C LEU A 78 -7.64 3.83 4.39
N LEU A 79 -6.78 4.82 4.15
CA LEU A 79 -5.47 4.88 4.79
C LEU A 79 -5.60 5.51 6.18
N PRO A 80 -5.24 4.80 7.28
CA PRO A 80 -5.30 5.39 8.60
C PRO A 80 -4.30 6.54 8.73
N ALA A 81 -4.66 7.48 9.60
CA ALA A 81 -3.86 8.67 9.88
C ALA A 81 -2.43 8.38 10.29
N GLN A 82 -2.29 7.43 11.21
CA GLN A 82 -1.04 6.99 11.77
C GLN A 82 -1.25 5.53 12.19
N PRO A 83 -0.44 4.59 11.70
CA PRO A 83 -0.32 3.32 12.38
C PRO A 83 0.27 3.63 13.76
N ARG A 84 -0.44 3.31 14.84
CA ARG A 84 0.11 3.45 16.19
C ARG A 84 1.30 2.50 16.31
N SER A 85 2.53 3.03 16.24
CA SER A 85 3.70 2.24 16.61
C SER A 85 3.68 2.03 18.12
N PRO A 86 3.71 0.78 18.63
CA PRO A 86 3.83 0.53 20.06
C PRO A 86 5.24 0.81 20.58
N TYR A 87 6.19 1.10 19.69
CA TYR A 87 7.55 1.49 20.06
C TYR A 87 7.60 3.02 20.11
N GLU A 88 7.69 3.57 21.31
CA GLU A 88 8.15 4.94 21.52
C GLU A 88 9.54 5.04 20.89
N SER A 89 9.70 6.03 20.01
CA SER A 89 11.01 6.39 19.46
C SER A 89 11.93 6.66 20.65
N SER A 90 12.87 5.75 20.93
CA SER A 90 14.07 6.18 21.62
C SER A 90 14.66 7.29 20.76
N ALA A 91 14.97 8.43 21.38
CA ALA A 91 15.11 9.74 20.74
C ALA A 91 16.14 9.85 19.59
N SER A 92 16.81 8.77 19.19
CA SER A 92 17.86 8.76 18.17
C SER A 92 17.47 8.21 16.79
N THR A 93 16.35 7.49 16.62
CA THR A 93 15.95 6.95 15.32
C THR A 93 14.49 7.29 14.99
N LYS A 94 14.30 8.06 13.91
CA LYS A 94 12.98 8.31 13.35
C LYS A 94 12.45 7.00 12.75
N PRO A 95 11.24 6.55 13.13
CA PRO A 95 10.66 5.33 12.57
C PRO A 95 10.42 5.49 11.06
N VAL A 96 10.82 4.49 10.27
CA VAL A 96 10.58 4.47 8.82
C VAL A 96 9.31 3.67 8.55
N TYR A 97 8.25 4.38 8.18
CA TYR A 97 6.99 3.77 7.76
C TYR A 97 6.93 3.64 6.24
N ARG A 98 6.57 2.46 5.75
CA ARG A 98 6.36 2.19 4.32
C ARG A 98 4.97 1.65 4.08
N TRP A 99 4.33 2.16 3.05
CA TRP A 99 2.98 1.79 2.68
C TRP A 99 2.98 1.12 1.33
N PHE A 100 2.21 0.04 1.24
CA PHE A 100 2.15 -0.78 0.05
C PHE A 100 0.70 -1.15 -0.26
N LEU A 101 0.40 -1.21 -1.55
CA LEU A 101 -0.76 -1.90 -2.08
C LEU A 101 -0.27 -3.17 -2.77
N GLU A 102 -0.60 -4.31 -2.20
CA GLU A 102 -0.41 -5.60 -2.84
C GLU A 102 -1.62 -5.90 -3.72
N VAL A 103 -1.35 -6.30 -4.96
CA VAL A 103 -2.35 -6.67 -5.97
C VAL A 103 -2.10 -8.12 -6.37
N ARG A 104 -3.12 -8.98 -6.30
CA ARG A 104 -3.06 -10.34 -6.85
C ARG A 104 -4.37 -10.72 -7.54
N THR A 105 -4.30 -11.62 -8.51
CA THR A 105 -5.46 -12.34 -9.03
C THR A 105 -5.69 -13.62 -8.24
N ASP A 106 -6.82 -14.28 -8.43
CA ASP A 106 -7.10 -15.58 -7.80
C ASP A 106 -6.10 -16.67 -8.22
N ASP A 107 -5.64 -16.62 -9.46
CA ASP A 107 -4.75 -17.64 -10.03
C ASP A 107 -3.25 -17.40 -9.74
N GLU A 108 -2.90 -16.27 -9.11
CA GLU A 108 -1.50 -15.94 -8.84
C GLU A 108 -1.11 -16.18 -7.38
N MET A 109 -0.05 -16.96 -7.19
CA MET A 109 0.55 -17.17 -5.87
C MET A 109 1.29 -15.93 -5.35
N THR A 110 1.83 -15.11 -6.24
CA THR A 110 2.68 -13.96 -5.89
C THR A 110 1.92 -12.66 -6.08
N ALA A 111 1.87 -11.83 -5.04
CA ALA A 111 1.30 -10.49 -5.15
C ALA A 111 2.31 -9.49 -5.71
N VAL A 112 1.84 -8.56 -6.54
CA VAL A 112 2.60 -7.39 -6.96
C VAL A 112 2.49 -6.31 -5.89
N SER A 113 3.62 -5.91 -5.30
CA SER A 113 3.68 -4.86 -4.28
C SER A 113 3.94 -3.50 -4.92
N LEU A 114 2.97 -2.60 -4.83
CA LEU A 114 3.06 -1.23 -5.34
C LEU A 114 3.28 -0.27 -4.17
N PRO A 115 4.28 0.63 -4.22
CA PRO A 115 4.46 1.61 -3.18
C PRO A 115 3.26 2.58 -3.17
N LEU A 116 2.70 2.81 -2.00
CA LEU A 116 1.78 3.92 -1.78
C LEU A 116 2.63 5.09 -1.29
N PRO A 117 2.72 6.21 -2.04
CA PRO A 117 3.41 7.39 -1.55
C PRO A 117 2.59 7.94 -0.40
N VAL A 118 3.10 7.71 0.80
CA VAL A 118 2.54 8.30 2.01
C VAL A 118 2.92 9.75 2.09
N PHE A 119 2.09 10.51 2.80
CA PHE A 119 2.46 11.78 3.39
C PHE A 119 3.86 11.70 3.98
N ARG A 120 4.83 12.38 3.35
CA ARG A 120 5.84 13.03 4.16
C ARG A 120 5.04 13.96 5.06
N GLN A 121 5.18 13.82 6.38
CA GLN A 121 4.97 15.00 7.20
C GLN A 121 5.91 16.04 6.61
N GLY A 122 5.35 17.00 5.87
CA GLY A 122 6.05 18.22 5.56
C GLY A 122 6.64 18.68 6.87
N ALA A 123 7.93 18.97 6.85
CA ALA A 123 8.62 19.67 7.92
C ALA A 123 7.65 20.70 8.50
N GLN A 124 7.50 20.70 9.83
CA GLN A 124 6.89 21.82 10.53
C GLN A 124 7.50 23.09 9.92
N ALA A 125 6.68 23.88 9.23
CA ALA A 125 6.95 25.28 9.00
C ALA A 125 6.59 26.04 10.28
#